data_AF-A0A2V2DPL7-F1
#
_entry.id   AF-A0A2V2DPL7-F1
#
_cell.length_a   1.000
_cell.length_b   1.000
_cell.length_c   1.000
_cell.angle_alpha   90.00
_cell.angle_beta   90.00
_cell.angle_gamma   90.00
#
_symmetry.space_group_name_H-M   'P 1'
#
loop_
_entity.id
_entity.type
_entity.pdbx_description
1 polymer ?
#
loop_
_entity_poly.entity_id
_entity_poly.type
_entity_poly.pdbx_seq_one_letter_code
_entity_poly.pdbx_strand_id
1 'polypeptide(L)'
;NSGYGGNVLLGKKCFALRIASYLGKNEGWMAEHMLILGVENPQGEVRYICAAFPSACGKTNLAMLIPPAYYANKGYKVWCVGDDIAWLRIGPDGRLYAMNPENGFFGVAPGTNEKSNPNALASTRKDTIFTNVCHTADNTVWWEGLNKDLPVGAVDWKGEPWDPAKFDKKDKSTYAAHPNSRFTAPAENCPCISKEFNNPNGVPIDAIVFGGRRAKTAPLVYQSFDWNHGVFVGSIMASETTAAAAGAVGVVRRDPMAMLPFCGYNMGDYFAHWIEMGKKIPNPPKIFNVNWFRTDDEGNFIWPGFGDNMRVLMWILDRCAGKADAVETPIGYLPKAEDINIEGLHGISLSTVEDLLSVDKSLWKEEIKGIEEFYSKFDKDQTLPAELAQELKDFAARLDA
;
A
#
# COMPACT_ATOMS: atom_id res chain seq x y z
N ASN A 1 4.78 8.48 28.31
CA ASN A 1 3.49 9.23 28.28
C ASN A 1 2.47 8.71 27.26
N SER A 2 2.71 7.62 26.51
CA SER A 2 1.69 6.96 25.65
C SER A 2 1.87 5.44 25.73
N GLY A 3 0.77 4.70 25.91
CA GLY A 3 0.75 3.22 25.96
C GLY A 3 0.10 2.58 24.72
N TYR A 4 -0.08 3.34 23.63
CA TYR A 4 -0.82 2.88 22.46
C TYR A 4 0.08 2.56 21.26
N GLY A 5 -0.07 1.35 20.72
CA GLY A 5 0.42 0.93 19.40
C GLY A 5 1.87 1.33 19.11
N GLY A 6 2.10 1.98 17.97
CA GLY A 6 3.44 2.35 17.49
C GLY A 6 4.25 3.30 18.37
N ASN A 7 3.65 3.89 19.41
CA ASN A 7 4.36 4.70 20.40
C ASN A 7 5.01 3.87 21.52
N VAL A 8 4.51 2.65 21.76
CA VAL A 8 5.00 1.75 22.83
C VAL A 8 5.54 0.43 22.29
N LEU A 9 5.04 -0.05 21.15
CA LEU A 9 5.60 -1.19 20.43
C LEU A 9 6.88 -0.75 19.70
N LEU A 10 7.96 -0.55 20.45
CA LEU A 10 9.20 0.06 19.97
C LEU A 10 9.83 -0.71 18.81
N GLY A 11 9.64 -2.03 18.74
CA GLY A 11 10.05 -2.86 17.61
C GLY A 11 9.43 -2.46 16.26
N LYS A 12 8.20 -1.93 16.27
CA LYS A 12 7.40 -1.66 15.05
C LYS A 12 7.87 -0.43 14.28
N LYS A 13 7.40 0.77 14.63
CA LYS A 13 7.72 1.99 13.85
C LYS A 13 9.02 2.66 14.30
N CYS A 14 9.35 2.61 15.59
CA CYS A 14 10.56 3.24 16.12
C CYS A 14 11.82 2.51 15.66
N PHE A 15 11.90 1.20 15.91
CA PHE A 15 13.06 0.41 15.52
C PHE A 15 13.01 0.05 14.03
N ALA A 16 12.02 -0.73 13.59
CA ALA A 16 12.05 -1.33 12.26
C ALA A 16 11.85 -0.38 11.06
N LEU A 17 11.55 0.91 11.30
CA LEU A 17 11.61 1.95 10.26
C LEU A 17 12.55 3.10 10.61
N ARG A 18 12.37 3.81 11.73
CA ARG A 18 13.18 5.01 12.01
C ARG A 18 14.66 4.65 12.23
N ILE A 19 14.95 3.82 13.23
CA ILE A 19 16.34 3.40 13.47
C ILE A 19 16.86 2.55 12.31
N ALA A 20 16.07 1.59 11.84
CA ALA A 20 16.45 0.69 10.76
C ALA A 20 16.76 1.40 9.44
N SER A 21 16.03 2.46 9.06
CA SER A 21 16.32 3.20 7.82
C SER A 21 17.68 3.92 7.90
N TYR A 22 18.04 4.45 9.06
CA TYR A 22 19.36 5.02 9.29
C TYR A 22 20.45 3.94 9.26
N LEU A 23 20.24 2.78 9.90
CA LEU A 23 21.17 1.66 9.83
C LEU A 23 21.35 1.17 8.38
N GLY A 24 20.24 0.98 7.67
CA GLY A 24 20.20 0.59 6.27
C GLY A 24 21.04 1.50 5.37
N LYS A 25 20.88 2.82 5.50
CA LYS A 25 21.73 3.79 4.78
C LYS A 25 23.22 3.54 5.01
N ASN A 26 23.62 3.35 6.26
CA ASN A 26 25.04 3.20 6.63
C ASN A 26 25.61 1.82 6.30
N GLU A 27 24.76 0.81 6.16
CA GLU A 27 25.14 -0.60 5.96
C GLU A 27 24.82 -1.14 4.56
N GLY A 28 24.20 -0.32 3.69
CA GLY A 28 23.92 -0.68 2.29
C GLY A 28 22.67 -1.55 2.07
N TRP A 29 21.64 -1.37 2.89
CA TRP A 29 20.34 -2.05 2.77
C TRP A 29 19.18 -1.06 3.05
N MET A 30 17.93 -1.46 2.85
CA MET A 30 16.78 -0.56 2.88
C MET A 30 15.73 -1.02 3.90
N ALA A 31 15.20 -0.10 4.71
CA ALA A 31 14.11 -0.37 5.64
C ALA A 31 12.89 0.45 5.24
N GLU A 32 11.85 -0.23 4.77
CA GLU A 32 10.78 0.39 3.99
C GLU A 32 9.40 0.09 4.58
N HIS A 33 8.50 1.07 4.48
CA HIS A 33 7.10 0.93 4.89
C HIS A 33 6.28 0.21 3.80
N MET A 34 6.67 -1.04 3.54
CA MET A 34 6.14 -1.88 2.47
C MET A 34 5.53 -3.17 3.01
N LEU A 35 4.41 -3.58 2.42
CA LEU A 35 4.01 -4.98 2.48
C LEU A 35 4.92 -5.84 1.59
N ILE A 36 4.90 -7.15 1.82
CA ILE A 36 5.52 -8.17 0.98
C ILE A 36 4.47 -9.26 0.70
N LEU A 37 4.13 -9.46 -0.58
CA LEU A 37 3.20 -10.52 -1.01
C LEU A 37 3.85 -11.39 -2.09
N GLY A 38 3.47 -12.66 -2.12
CA GLY A 38 3.82 -13.60 -3.19
C GLY A 38 2.57 -14.03 -3.97
N VAL A 39 2.63 -14.04 -5.29
CA VAL A 39 1.59 -14.61 -6.16
C VAL A 39 2.09 -15.95 -6.68
N GLU A 40 1.39 -17.02 -6.33
CA GLU A 40 1.65 -18.38 -6.83
C GLU A 40 0.79 -18.66 -8.06
N ASN A 41 1.43 -19.04 -9.17
CA ASN A 41 0.74 -19.48 -10.37
C ASN A 41 0.31 -20.96 -10.26
N PRO A 42 -0.54 -21.47 -11.18
CA PRO A 42 -1.03 -22.84 -11.12
C PRO A 42 0.06 -23.93 -11.26
N GLN A 43 1.27 -23.55 -11.67
CA GLN A 43 2.44 -24.42 -11.78
C GLN A 43 3.28 -24.43 -10.48
N GLY A 44 2.89 -23.65 -9.46
CA GLY A 44 3.57 -23.56 -8.17
C GLY A 44 4.74 -22.57 -8.14
N GLU A 45 4.96 -21.78 -9.19
CA GLU A 45 5.96 -20.71 -9.21
C GLU A 45 5.41 -19.49 -8.44
N VAL A 46 6.21 -18.96 -7.51
CA VAL A 46 5.85 -17.78 -6.72
C VAL A 46 6.72 -16.60 -7.11
N ARG A 47 6.08 -15.47 -7.42
CA ARG A 47 6.75 -14.19 -7.67
C ARG A 47 6.34 -13.16 -6.63
N TYR A 48 7.29 -12.34 -6.19
CA TYR A 48 7.09 -11.48 -5.01
C TYR A 48 7.11 -9.99 -5.35
N ILE A 49 6.23 -9.27 -4.68
CA ILE A 49 6.00 -7.83 -4.85
C ILE A 49 6.12 -7.15 -3.48
N CYS A 50 6.88 -6.07 -3.42
CA CYS A 50 6.81 -5.12 -2.32
C CYS A 50 5.90 -3.95 -2.70
N ALA A 51 5.06 -3.46 -1.78
CA ALA A 51 4.23 -2.29 -2.05
C ALA A 51 4.16 -1.30 -0.89
N ALA A 52 4.47 -0.03 -1.16
CA ALA A 52 4.40 1.08 -0.22
C ALA A 52 3.16 1.92 -0.49
N PHE A 53 2.20 1.84 0.43
CA PHE A 53 1.05 2.73 0.46
C PHE A 53 0.98 3.46 1.81
N PRO A 54 0.55 4.73 1.85
CA PRO A 54 0.28 5.43 3.10
C PRO A 54 -0.71 4.67 4.00
N SER A 55 -0.81 5.12 5.25
CA SER A 55 -1.81 4.56 6.18
C SER A 55 -3.22 4.66 5.59
N ALA A 56 -4.05 3.64 5.81
CA ALA A 56 -5.41 3.53 5.28
C ALA A 56 -5.55 3.50 3.74
N CYS A 57 -4.48 3.17 3.01
CA CYS A 57 -4.50 3.02 1.54
C CYS A 57 -4.43 1.54 1.08
N GLY A 58 -4.76 0.58 1.94
CA GLY A 58 -5.02 -0.81 1.54
C GLY A 58 -3.85 -1.80 1.63
N LYS A 59 -2.76 -1.49 2.34
CA LYS A 59 -1.61 -2.43 2.48
C LYS A 59 -2.03 -3.82 2.98
N THR A 60 -2.70 -3.90 4.15
CA THR A 60 -3.14 -5.19 4.71
C THR A 60 -4.10 -5.95 3.79
N ASN A 61 -5.00 -5.24 3.10
CA ASN A 61 -5.90 -5.88 2.11
C ASN A 61 -5.14 -6.45 0.91
N LEU A 62 -4.08 -5.78 0.44
CA LEU A 62 -3.29 -6.26 -0.70
C LEU A 62 -2.33 -7.39 -0.27
N ALA A 63 -1.71 -7.29 0.91
CA ALA A 63 -0.81 -8.31 1.45
C ALA A 63 -1.49 -9.65 1.68
N MET A 64 -2.79 -9.60 2.04
CA MET A 64 -3.64 -10.77 2.30
C MET A 64 -4.71 -10.93 1.24
N LEU A 65 -4.44 -10.48 0.01
CA LEU A 65 -5.41 -10.44 -1.07
C LEU A 65 -6.05 -11.81 -1.29
N ILE A 66 -7.37 -11.81 -1.46
CA ILE A 66 -8.12 -12.99 -1.90
C ILE A 66 -8.17 -12.97 -3.42
N PRO A 67 -7.61 -13.98 -4.12
CA PRO A 67 -7.73 -14.07 -5.57
C PRO A 67 -9.20 -13.96 -5.98
N PRO A 68 -9.55 -13.13 -6.98
CA PRO A 68 -10.91 -13.08 -7.48
C PRO A 68 -11.25 -14.43 -8.12
N ALA A 69 -12.54 -14.77 -8.15
CA ALA A 69 -13.01 -16.10 -8.56
C ALA A 69 -12.38 -16.60 -9.87
N TYR A 70 -12.18 -15.70 -10.83
CA TYR A 70 -11.50 -15.99 -12.09
C TYR A 70 -10.11 -16.61 -11.91
N TYR A 71 -9.23 -16.00 -11.10
CA TYR A 71 -7.88 -16.50 -10.86
C TYR A 71 -7.87 -17.66 -9.86
N ALA A 72 -8.73 -17.62 -8.84
CA ALA A 72 -8.87 -18.71 -7.87
C ALA A 72 -9.23 -20.04 -8.57
N ASN A 73 -10.21 -20.02 -9.48
CA ASN A 73 -10.64 -21.20 -10.24
C ASN A 73 -9.57 -21.74 -11.19
N LYS A 74 -8.60 -20.90 -11.58
CA LYS A 74 -7.43 -21.31 -12.37
C LYS A 74 -6.30 -21.88 -11.52
N GLY A 75 -6.41 -21.84 -10.19
CA GLY A 75 -5.41 -22.37 -9.26
C GLY A 75 -4.39 -21.35 -8.77
N TYR A 76 -4.59 -20.05 -9.02
CA TYR A 76 -3.72 -19.01 -8.46
C TYR A 76 -3.95 -18.82 -6.96
N LYS A 77 -2.88 -18.51 -6.23
CA LYS A 77 -2.92 -18.19 -4.79
C LYS A 77 -2.12 -16.93 -4.50
N VAL A 78 -2.43 -16.28 -3.39
CA VAL A 78 -1.63 -15.18 -2.84
C VAL A 78 -1.17 -15.55 -1.44
N TRP A 79 0.09 -15.22 -1.15
CA TRP A 79 0.76 -15.48 0.13
C TRP A 79 1.25 -14.19 0.77
N CYS A 80 0.95 -13.99 2.04
CA CYS A 80 1.41 -12.86 2.84
C CYS A 80 2.77 -13.20 3.46
N VAL A 81 3.81 -12.39 3.17
CA VAL A 81 5.09 -12.43 3.89
C VAL A 81 5.15 -11.33 4.95
N GLY A 82 4.55 -10.16 4.67
CA GLY A 82 4.38 -9.08 5.64
C GLY A 82 3.40 -8.03 5.13
N ASP A 83 2.76 -7.26 6.01
CA ASP A 83 1.72 -6.30 5.61
C ASP A 83 2.08 -4.83 5.82
N ASP A 84 3.23 -4.54 6.42
CA ASP A 84 3.54 -3.19 6.88
C ASP A 84 5.02 -2.79 6.76
N ILE A 85 5.98 -3.68 7.03
CA ILE A 85 7.41 -3.37 7.00
C ILE A 85 8.18 -4.40 6.17
N ALA A 86 9.11 -3.91 5.35
CA ALA A 86 10.05 -4.73 4.60
C ALA A 86 11.49 -4.26 4.86
N TRP A 87 12.39 -5.19 5.16
CA TRP A 87 13.83 -4.96 5.13
C TRP A 87 14.40 -5.60 3.87
N LEU A 88 15.02 -4.79 3.01
CA LEU A 88 15.50 -5.20 1.69
C LEU A 88 17.02 -5.12 1.58
N ARG A 89 17.63 -6.16 1.05
CA ARG A 89 19.08 -6.24 0.83
C ARG A 89 19.42 -6.91 -0.50
N ILE A 90 20.60 -6.63 -1.04
CA ILE A 90 21.06 -7.30 -2.26
C ILE A 90 21.41 -8.74 -1.91
N GLY A 91 20.76 -9.69 -2.59
CA GLY A 91 21.01 -11.12 -2.47
C GLY A 91 22.24 -11.55 -3.28
N PRO A 92 22.70 -12.80 -3.09
CA PRO A 92 23.89 -13.33 -3.77
C PRO A 92 23.72 -13.45 -5.30
N ASP A 93 22.49 -13.46 -5.82
CA ASP A 93 22.19 -13.47 -7.26
C ASP A 93 22.03 -12.07 -7.87
N GLY A 94 22.33 -11.01 -7.10
CA GLY A 94 22.21 -9.62 -7.51
C GLY A 94 20.78 -9.07 -7.54
N ARG A 95 19.76 -9.83 -7.14
CA ARG A 95 18.40 -9.30 -6.95
C ARG A 95 18.23 -8.69 -5.56
N LEU A 96 17.21 -7.87 -5.41
CA LEU A 96 16.81 -7.34 -4.11
C LEU A 96 15.92 -8.37 -3.37
N TYR A 97 16.28 -8.73 -2.14
CA TYR A 97 15.54 -9.68 -1.30
C TYR A 97 14.88 -8.93 -0.15
N ALA A 98 13.61 -9.20 0.12
CA ALA A 98 12.88 -8.62 1.25
C ALA A 98 12.58 -9.65 2.33
N MET A 99 12.65 -9.22 3.59
CA MET A 99 12.12 -9.96 4.73
C MET A 99 11.20 -9.08 5.56
N ASN A 100 10.23 -9.71 6.22
CA ASN A 100 9.38 -9.04 7.19
C ASN A 100 10.06 -9.10 8.57
N PRO A 101 10.39 -7.97 9.22
CA PRO A 101 10.97 -7.97 10.56
C PRO A 101 9.93 -8.14 11.68
N GLU A 102 8.64 -8.24 11.36
CA GLU A 102 7.53 -8.37 12.32
C GLU A 102 7.05 -9.83 12.45
N ASN A 103 6.47 -10.17 13.61
CA ASN A 103 5.95 -11.52 13.91
C ASN A 103 4.42 -11.58 14.05
N GLY A 104 3.71 -10.54 13.61
CA GLY A 104 2.27 -10.44 13.81
C GLY A 104 1.66 -9.24 13.10
N PHE A 105 0.34 -9.19 13.08
CA PHE A 105 -0.42 -8.11 12.47
C PHE A 105 -0.96 -7.16 13.53
N PHE A 106 -0.70 -5.86 13.36
CA PHE A 106 -1.27 -4.78 14.19
C PHE A 106 -2.28 -3.98 13.35
N GLY A 107 -3.34 -4.66 12.92
CA GLY A 107 -4.30 -4.15 11.94
C GLY A 107 -5.39 -3.27 12.55
N VAL A 108 -5.96 -2.39 11.73
CA VAL A 108 -7.16 -1.60 12.08
C VAL A 108 -8.37 -2.54 12.06
N ALA A 109 -9.15 -2.58 13.15
CA ALA A 109 -10.32 -3.45 13.24
C ALA A 109 -11.50 -2.95 12.37
N PRO A 110 -11.99 -1.69 12.49
CA PRO A 110 -13.15 -1.22 11.73
C PRO A 110 -13.00 -1.40 10.22
N GLY A 111 -14.03 -1.96 9.58
CA GLY A 111 -14.04 -2.30 8.15
C GLY A 111 -13.46 -3.67 7.80
N THR A 112 -12.77 -4.36 8.72
CA THR A 112 -12.33 -5.75 8.52
C THR A 112 -13.52 -6.70 8.68
N ASN A 113 -13.82 -7.49 7.65
CA ASN A 113 -14.91 -8.47 7.65
C ASN A 113 -14.67 -9.59 6.62
N GLU A 114 -15.55 -10.59 6.60
CA GLU A 114 -15.50 -11.74 5.67
C GLU A 114 -15.50 -11.33 4.18
N LYS A 115 -16.07 -10.17 3.83
CA LYS A 115 -16.09 -9.67 2.45
C LYS A 115 -14.81 -8.91 2.08
N SER A 116 -14.26 -8.11 3.00
CA SER A 116 -13.14 -7.20 2.73
C SER A 116 -11.77 -7.85 2.92
N ASN A 117 -11.62 -8.68 3.96
CA ASN A 117 -10.39 -9.38 4.28
C ASN A 117 -10.65 -10.59 5.21
N PRO A 118 -11.14 -11.73 4.66
CA PRO A 118 -11.39 -12.93 5.46
C PRO A 118 -10.12 -13.53 6.06
N ASN A 119 -8.95 -13.33 5.43
CA ASN A 119 -7.66 -13.78 5.98
C ASN A 119 -7.30 -13.01 7.26
N ALA A 120 -7.45 -11.68 7.26
CA ALA A 120 -7.25 -10.88 8.47
C ALA A 120 -8.24 -11.27 9.56
N LEU A 121 -9.53 -11.42 9.22
CA LEU A 121 -10.55 -11.83 10.18
C LEU A 121 -10.31 -13.24 10.74
N ALA A 122 -9.84 -14.19 9.92
CA ALA A 122 -9.46 -15.51 10.40
C ALA A 122 -8.28 -15.44 11.40
N SER A 123 -7.34 -14.54 11.16
CA SER A 123 -6.16 -14.34 12.04
C SER A 123 -6.56 -13.89 13.45
N THR A 124 -7.68 -13.18 13.59
CA THR A 124 -8.11 -12.63 14.89
C THR A 124 -8.85 -13.63 15.79
N ARG A 125 -9.15 -14.84 15.30
CA ARG A 125 -10.04 -15.80 15.98
C ARG A 125 -9.42 -16.50 17.19
N LYS A 126 -8.09 -16.46 17.35
CA LYS A 126 -7.38 -17.02 18.51
C LYS A 126 -6.15 -16.18 18.84
N ASP A 127 -5.71 -16.24 20.09
CA ASP A 127 -4.46 -15.63 20.58
C ASP A 127 -4.30 -14.14 20.25
N THR A 128 -5.42 -13.42 20.15
CA THR A 128 -5.47 -12.04 19.65
C THR A 128 -5.79 -11.05 20.77
N ILE A 129 -5.03 -9.97 20.84
CA ILE A 129 -5.32 -8.84 21.73
C ILE A 129 -6.08 -7.78 20.93
N PHE A 130 -7.28 -7.43 21.40
CA PHE A 130 -8.05 -6.30 20.85
C PHE A 130 -7.87 -5.04 21.71
N THR A 131 -7.83 -3.88 21.07
CA THR A 131 -7.68 -2.58 21.76
C THR A 131 -8.72 -1.60 21.24
N ASN A 132 -9.53 -1.04 22.14
CA ASN A 132 -10.60 -0.06 21.87
C ASN A 132 -11.70 -0.54 20.90
N VAL A 133 -11.99 -1.85 20.87
CA VAL A 133 -13.15 -2.41 20.15
C VAL A 133 -14.38 -2.47 21.05
N CYS A 134 -15.55 -2.70 20.47
CA CYS A 134 -16.78 -2.92 21.23
C CYS A 134 -16.74 -4.30 21.90
N HIS A 135 -17.21 -4.39 23.15
CA HIS A 135 -17.39 -5.64 23.90
C HIS A 135 -18.87 -6.00 23.94
N THR A 136 -19.19 -7.26 23.64
CA THR A 136 -20.57 -7.72 23.44
C THR A 136 -21.05 -8.61 24.59
N ALA A 137 -22.37 -8.78 24.73
CA ALA A 137 -22.98 -9.50 25.84
C ALA A 137 -22.58 -10.99 25.94
N ASP A 138 -22.23 -11.62 24.82
CA ASP A 138 -21.71 -13.00 24.73
C ASP A 138 -20.18 -13.07 24.91
N ASN A 139 -19.58 -12.00 25.44
CA ASN A 139 -18.16 -11.89 25.74
C ASN A 139 -17.24 -12.03 24.52
N THR A 140 -17.74 -11.61 23.35
CA THR A 140 -16.93 -11.43 22.13
C THR A 140 -16.71 -9.95 21.82
N VAL A 141 -16.11 -9.65 20.67
CA VAL A 141 -15.83 -8.30 20.20
C VAL A 141 -16.65 -7.94 18.96
N TRP A 142 -16.90 -6.64 18.79
CA TRP A 142 -17.53 -6.10 17.59
C TRP A 142 -16.85 -4.79 17.16
N TRP A 143 -16.99 -4.43 15.89
CA TRP A 143 -16.58 -3.12 15.36
C TRP A 143 -17.41 -2.78 14.13
N GLU A 144 -17.41 -1.50 13.78
CA GLU A 144 -18.15 -1.01 12.62
C GLU A 144 -17.70 -1.72 11.34
N GLY A 145 -18.67 -2.32 10.67
CA GLY A 145 -18.46 -3.04 9.43
C GLY A 145 -17.99 -4.49 9.60
N LEU A 146 -17.93 -5.05 10.82
CA LEU A 146 -17.68 -6.49 11.01
C LEU A 146 -18.78 -7.34 10.34
N ASN A 147 -20.04 -6.99 10.60
CA ASN A 147 -21.23 -7.57 9.99
C ASN A 147 -22.35 -6.51 9.93
N LYS A 148 -23.55 -6.89 9.48
CA LYS A 148 -24.72 -5.99 9.43
C LYS A 148 -25.50 -5.94 10.74
N ASP A 149 -25.24 -6.87 11.64
CA ASP A 149 -26.01 -7.07 12.86
C ASP A 149 -25.40 -6.22 13.97
N LEU A 150 -26.09 -5.14 14.34
CA LEU A 150 -25.64 -4.29 15.44
C LEU A 150 -25.80 -5.04 16.77
N PRO A 151 -24.77 -5.08 17.63
CA PRO A 151 -24.83 -5.83 18.87
C PRO A 151 -25.79 -5.16 19.87
N VAL A 152 -26.57 -5.98 20.58
CA VAL A 152 -27.48 -5.54 21.65
C VAL A 152 -26.81 -5.81 23.00
N GLY A 153 -26.95 -4.87 23.95
CA GLY A 153 -26.35 -5.01 25.28
C GLY A 153 -24.82 -4.93 25.25
N ALA A 154 -24.27 -4.15 24.32
CA ALA A 154 -22.83 -4.00 24.14
C ALA A 154 -22.27 -2.83 24.94
N VAL A 155 -20.96 -2.86 25.18
CA VAL A 155 -20.19 -1.80 25.82
C VAL A 155 -19.22 -1.22 24.78
N ASP A 156 -19.27 0.09 24.61
CA ASP A 156 -18.39 0.78 23.67
C ASP A 156 -16.93 0.79 24.16
N TRP A 157 -16.04 1.27 23.29
CA TRP A 157 -14.62 1.36 23.58
C TRP A 157 -14.24 2.29 24.75
N LYS A 158 -15.17 3.12 25.23
CA LYS A 158 -14.99 3.99 26.41
C LYS A 158 -15.42 3.29 27.70
N GLY A 159 -16.02 2.12 27.62
CA GLY A 159 -16.56 1.38 28.77
C GLY A 159 -18.01 1.73 29.08
N GLU A 160 -18.71 2.43 28.19
CA GLU A 160 -20.09 2.86 28.40
C GLU A 160 -21.09 1.95 27.66
N PRO A 161 -22.33 1.78 28.17
CA PRO A 161 -23.37 1.07 27.44
C PRO A 161 -23.62 1.70 26.07
N TRP A 162 -23.54 0.89 25.00
CA TRP A 162 -23.74 1.35 23.63
C TRP A 162 -25.17 1.08 23.15
N ASP A 163 -25.79 2.09 22.55
CA ASP A 163 -27.16 2.02 22.03
C ASP A 163 -27.16 1.92 20.49
N PRO A 164 -27.50 0.75 19.92
CA PRO A 164 -27.51 0.56 18.46
C PRO A 164 -28.50 1.48 17.74
N ALA A 165 -29.54 1.98 18.41
CA ALA A 165 -30.51 2.90 17.80
C ALA A 165 -29.90 4.28 17.46
N LYS A 166 -28.74 4.61 18.03
CA LYS A 166 -28.02 5.87 17.78
C LYS A 166 -26.91 5.74 16.74
N PHE A 167 -26.67 4.55 16.20
CA PHE A 167 -25.61 4.33 15.24
C PHE A 167 -25.86 5.09 13.93
N ASP A 168 -24.92 5.96 13.55
CA ASP A 168 -24.86 6.59 12.24
C ASP A 168 -23.47 6.38 11.63
N LYS A 169 -23.44 5.70 10.48
CA LYS A 169 -22.20 5.46 9.73
C LYS A 169 -21.45 6.76 9.38
N LYS A 170 -22.17 7.88 9.20
CA LYS A 170 -21.60 9.20 8.88
C LYS A 170 -21.04 9.92 10.11
N ASP A 171 -21.50 9.58 11.31
CA ASP A 171 -21.05 10.18 12.57
C ASP A 171 -20.22 9.19 13.40
N LYS A 172 -18.90 9.32 13.31
CA LYS A 172 -17.94 8.50 14.05
C LYS A 172 -18.05 8.64 15.58
N SER A 173 -18.72 9.68 16.09
CA SER A 173 -18.95 9.83 17.53
C SER A 173 -19.95 8.80 18.08
N THR A 174 -20.76 8.21 17.20
CA THR A 174 -21.75 7.17 17.53
C THR A 174 -21.17 5.74 17.50
N TYR A 175 -19.91 5.58 17.13
CA TYR A 175 -19.29 4.27 16.94
C TYR A 175 -19.05 3.56 18.27
N ALA A 176 -19.34 2.26 18.30
CA ALA A 176 -19.06 1.35 19.40
C ALA A 176 -17.57 1.04 19.52
N ALA A 177 -16.84 0.93 18.40
CA ALA A 177 -15.39 0.80 18.40
C ALA A 177 -14.71 2.12 18.03
N HIS A 178 -13.53 2.39 18.61
CA HIS A 178 -12.77 3.57 18.21
C HIS A 178 -12.39 3.43 16.71
N PRO A 179 -12.44 4.50 15.87
CA PRO A 179 -12.11 4.40 14.44
C PRO A 179 -10.68 3.91 14.14
N ASN A 180 -9.77 4.02 15.11
CA ASN A 180 -8.41 3.49 15.08
C ASN A 180 -8.21 2.34 16.08
N SER A 181 -9.27 1.62 16.44
CA SER A 181 -9.17 0.39 17.24
C SER A 181 -8.41 -0.69 16.48
N ARG A 182 -7.78 -1.61 17.23
CA ARG A 182 -6.78 -2.53 16.70
C ARG A 182 -7.04 -3.96 17.11
N PHE A 183 -6.67 -4.88 16.23
CA PHE A 183 -6.36 -6.25 16.59
C PHE A 183 -4.84 -6.44 16.53
N THR A 184 -4.31 -7.20 17.49
CA THR A 184 -2.91 -7.64 17.52
C THR A 184 -2.92 -9.16 17.47
N ALA A 185 -2.69 -9.74 16.29
CA ALA A 185 -2.83 -11.16 16.03
C ALA A 185 -1.48 -11.79 15.59
N PRO A 186 -1.14 -13.01 16.06
CA PRO A 186 0.00 -13.76 15.57
C PRO A 186 -0.09 -14.00 14.06
N ALA A 187 1.02 -13.82 13.34
CA ALA A 187 1.00 -13.94 11.88
C ALA A 187 0.69 -15.36 11.41
N GLU A 188 1.09 -16.37 12.20
CA GLU A 188 0.84 -17.80 11.96
C GLU A 188 -0.66 -18.16 11.90
N ASN A 189 -1.53 -17.31 12.43
CA ASN A 189 -2.99 -17.50 12.36
C ASN A 189 -3.58 -17.13 11.00
N CYS A 190 -2.81 -16.47 10.13
CA CYS A 190 -3.27 -16.06 8.82
C CYS A 190 -3.31 -17.26 7.85
N PRO A 191 -4.47 -17.60 7.28
CA PRO A 191 -4.60 -18.75 6.38
C PRO A 191 -3.72 -18.66 5.12
N CYS A 192 -3.37 -17.44 4.71
CA CYS A 192 -2.51 -17.18 3.56
C CYS A 192 -1.07 -16.81 3.96
N ILE A 193 -0.61 -17.14 5.17
CA ILE A 193 0.77 -16.88 5.56
C ILE A 193 1.74 -17.65 4.66
N SER A 194 2.77 -16.99 4.13
CA SER A 194 3.76 -17.62 3.28
C SER A 194 4.64 -18.58 4.07
N LYS A 195 5.02 -19.71 3.47
CA LYS A 195 6.08 -20.58 4.01
C LYS A 195 7.42 -19.87 4.16
N GLU A 196 7.63 -18.77 3.42
CA GLU A 196 8.83 -17.95 3.47
C GLU A 196 8.77 -16.86 4.55
N PHE A 197 7.70 -16.77 5.35
CA PHE A 197 7.52 -15.74 6.38
C PHE A 197 8.72 -15.63 7.34
N ASN A 198 9.22 -16.78 7.79
CA ASN A 198 10.37 -16.89 8.68
C ASN A 198 11.69 -17.18 7.94
N ASN A 199 11.75 -17.02 6.61
CA ASN A 199 12.97 -17.29 5.87
C ASN A 199 14.01 -16.20 6.16
N PRO A 200 15.14 -16.52 6.81
CA PRO A 200 16.16 -15.53 7.15
C PRO A 200 16.83 -14.94 5.92
N ASN A 201 16.75 -15.61 4.76
CA ASN A 201 17.28 -15.12 3.49
C ASN A 201 16.34 -14.10 2.81
N GLY A 202 15.07 -14.06 3.21
CA GLY A 202 14.04 -13.27 2.54
C GLY A 202 13.59 -13.88 1.21
N VAL A 203 12.77 -13.12 0.49
CA VAL A 203 12.22 -13.50 -0.82
C VAL A 203 12.69 -12.52 -1.91
N PRO A 204 13.03 -12.99 -3.13
CA PRO A 204 13.48 -12.12 -4.20
C PRO A 204 12.32 -11.28 -4.75
N ILE A 205 12.53 -9.98 -4.88
CA ILE A 205 11.50 -9.02 -5.31
C ILE A 205 11.57 -8.79 -6.81
N ASP A 206 10.45 -9.01 -7.49
CA ASP A 206 10.29 -8.74 -8.92
C ASP A 206 9.83 -7.29 -9.17
N ALA A 207 8.97 -6.77 -8.30
CA ALA A 207 8.38 -5.44 -8.43
C ALA A 207 8.28 -4.68 -7.10
N ILE A 208 8.49 -3.36 -7.18
CA ILE A 208 8.16 -2.41 -6.13
C ILE A 208 6.98 -1.57 -6.61
N VAL A 209 5.93 -1.45 -5.79
CA VAL A 209 4.70 -0.73 -6.15
C VAL A 209 4.47 0.42 -5.17
N PHE A 210 4.45 1.64 -5.68
CA PHE A 210 3.97 2.81 -4.94
C PHE A 210 2.48 3.04 -5.21
N GLY A 211 1.80 3.74 -4.31
CA GLY A 211 0.40 4.09 -4.53
C GLY A 211 -0.20 4.89 -3.39
N GLY A 212 -1.24 5.63 -3.71
CA GLY A 212 -1.93 6.49 -2.76
C GLY A 212 -3.37 6.70 -3.19
N ARG A 213 -4.18 7.30 -2.31
CA ARG A 213 -5.55 7.66 -2.63
C ARG A 213 -5.57 8.90 -3.50
N ARG A 214 -6.00 8.75 -4.76
CA ARG A 214 -6.14 9.85 -5.73
C ARG A 214 -7.49 9.72 -6.42
N ALA A 215 -8.42 10.63 -6.13
CA ALA A 215 -9.72 10.64 -6.79
C ALA A 215 -9.59 10.98 -8.28
N LYS A 216 -8.61 11.81 -8.64
CA LYS A 216 -8.27 12.24 -10.01
C LYS A 216 -6.76 12.16 -10.28
N THR A 217 -6.38 12.40 -11.54
CA THR A 217 -4.98 12.49 -12.04
C THR A 217 -4.25 11.16 -12.26
N ALA A 218 -4.04 10.37 -11.21
CA ALA A 218 -3.23 9.14 -11.32
C ALA A 218 -4.05 8.00 -11.95
N PRO A 219 -3.54 7.31 -13.01
CA PRO A 219 -4.22 6.18 -13.61
C PRO A 219 -4.15 4.94 -12.72
N LEU A 220 -4.92 3.90 -13.08
CA LEU A 220 -5.00 2.65 -12.33
C LEU A 220 -3.62 2.02 -12.07
N VAL A 221 -2.75 2.01 -13.08
CA VAL A 221 -1.37 1.51 -12.97
C VAL A 221 -0.48 2.12 -14.04
N TYR A 222 0.79 2.38 -13.70
CA TYR A 222 1.86 2.62 -14.67
C TYR A 222 3.21 2.12 -14.13
N GLN A 223 4.12 1.76 -15.03
CA GLN A 223 5.50 1.39 -14.74
C GLN A 223 6.43 2.60 -14.96
N SER A 224 7.43 2.80 -14.10
CA SER A 224 8.48 3.77 -14.33
C SER A 224 9.37 3.40 -15.53
N PHE A 225 10.03 4.40 -16.14
CA PHE A 225 10.97 4.17 -17.24
C PHE A 225 12.19 3.37 -16.81
N ASP A 226 12.76 3.75 -15.67
CA ASP A 226 13.90 3.11 -15.05
C ASP A 226 13.85 3.27 -13.53
N TRP A 227 14.96 2.96 -12.86
CA TRP A 227 15.10 3.08 -11.42
C TRP A 227 14.99 4.52 -10.93
N ASN A 228 15.70 5.48 -11.54
CA ASN A 228 15.72 6.86 -11.09
C ASN A 228 14.36 7.53 -11.30
N HIS A 229 13.71 7.29 -12.44
CA HIS A 229 12.32 7.69 -12.63
C HIS A 229 11.41 7.02 -11.61
N GLY A 230 11.68 5.76 -11.23
CA GLY A 230 10.96 5.08 -10.16
C GLY A 230 11.16 5.71 -8.77
N VAL A 231 12.36 6.17 -8.45
CA VAL A 231 12.63 6.96 -7.23
C VAL A 231 11.86 8.28 -7.28
N PHE A 232 11.83 8.96 -8.43
CA PHE A 232 11.02 10.16 -8.64
C PHE A 232 9.53 9.88 -8.40
N VAL A 233 8.97 8.82 -8.98
CA VAL A 233 7.58 8.39 -8.77
C VAL A 233 7.29 8.15 -7.28
N GLY A 234 8.20 7.50 -6.56
CA GLY A 234 8.07 7.28 -5.12
C GLY A 234 8.19 8.57 -4.30
N SER A 235 9.09 9.48 -4.67
CA SER A 235 9.36 10.71 -3.91
C SER A 235 8.24 11.74 -4.04
N ILE A 236 7.53 11.74 -5.17
CA ILE A 236 6.36 12.60 -5.38
C ILE A 236 5.05 11.96 -4.92
N MET A 237 5.09 10.76 -4.33
CA MET A 237 3.86 10.03 -4.00
C MET A 237 2.90 10.90 -3.19
N ALA A 238 1.67 10.98 -3.68
CA ALA A 238 0.61 11.80 -3.11
C ALA A 238 -0.58 10.96 -2.73
N SER A 239 -1.22 11.30 -1.62
CA SER A 239 -2.46 10.71 -1.16
C SER A 239 -3.36 11.78 -0.58
N GLU A 240 -4.62 11.75 -0.95
CA GLU A 240 -5.66 12.58 -0.35
C GLU A 240 -5.87 12.19 1.11
N THR A 241 -6.06 13.19 1.95
CA THR A 241 -6.45 13.03 3.35
C THR A 241 -7.81 12.34 3.44
N THR A 242 -7.84 11.20 4.12
CA THR A 242 -9.10 10.55 4.51
C THR A 242 -9.64 11.17 5.79
N ALA A 243 -10.91 10.91 6.10
CA ALA A 243 -11.52 11.28 7.39
C ALA A 243 -10.83 10.64 8.63
N ALA A 244 -9.79 9.81 8.45
CA ALA A 244 -9.00 9.21 9.52
C ALA A 244 -7.68 9.96 9.82
N ALA A 245 -7.24 10.85 8.93
CA ALA A 245 -6.11 11.74 9.18
C ALA A 245 -6.61 13.02 9.89
N ALA A 246 -5.83 13.54 10.84
CA ALA A 246 -6.09 14.86 11.40
C ALA A 246 -5.84 15.92 10.29
N GLY A 247 -6.91 16.43 9.67
CA GLY A 247 -6.85 17.42 8.58
C GLY A 247 -8.16 17.56 7.82
N ALA A 248 -8.26 18.58 6.96
CA ALA A 248 -9.38 18.73 6.03
C ALA A 248 -9.39 17.57 5.02
N VAL A 249 -10.56 17.00 4.72
CA VAL A 249 -10.74 15.87 3.79
C VAL A 249 -10.51 16.36 2.34
N GLY A 250 -9.86 15.54 1.51
CA GLY A 250 -9.65 15.83 0.09
C GLY A 250 -8.43 16.71 -0.22
N VAL A 251 -7.59 17.02 0.78
CA VAL A 251 -6.33 17.72 0.56
C VAL A 251 -5.27 16.72 0.13
N VAL A 252 -4.65 16.96 -1.02
CA VAL A 252 -3.54 16.15 -1.51
C VAL A 252 -2.31 16.39 -0.61
N ARG A 253 -1.86 15.33 0.08
CA ARG A 253 -0.65 15.35 0.89
C ARG A 253 0.43 14.50 0.21
N ARG A 254 1.65 15.03 0.15
CA ARG A 254 2.84 14.25 -0.23
C ARG A 254 3.26 13.34 0.92
N ASP A 255 3.46 12.07 0.62
CA ASP A 255 3.99 11.05 1.54
C ASP A 255 5.02 10.19 0.80
N PRO A 256 6.23 10.73 0.55
CA PRO A 256 7.28 10.06 -0.22
C PRO A 256 7.53 8.64 0.26
N MET A 257 7.42 7.66 -0.63
CA MET A 257 7.59 6.22 -0.34
C MET A 257 6.76 5.71 0.87
N ALA A 258 5.72 6.44 1.28
CA ALA A 258 4.96 6.23 2.52
C ALA A 258 5.82 6.31 3.80
N MET A 259 6.98 6.98 3.72
CA MET A 259 8.00 7.04 4.75
C MET A 259 8.07 8.40 5.46
N LEU A 260 7.22 9.39 5.12
CA LEU A 260 7.30 10.73 5.70
C LEU A 260 7.32 10.77 7.24
N PRO A 261 6.48 10.01 7.97
CA PRO A 261 6.54 9.98 9.45
C PRO A 261 7.53 8.97 10.03
N PHE A 262 8.28 8.25 9.18
CA PHE A 262 9.08 7.07 9.57
C PHE A 262 10.54 7.11 9.12
N CYS A 263 10.93 8.02 8.24
CA CYS A 263 12.34 8.22 7.88
C CYS A 263 13.13 8.65 9.12
N GLY A 264 14.21 7.93 9.42
CA GLY A 264 15.05 8.18 10.61
C GLY A 264 16.12 9.25 10.44
N TYR A 265 16.24 9.84 9.25
CA TYR A 265 17.26 10.82 8.89
C TYR A 265 16.70 11.81 7.85
N ASN A 266 17.55 12.70 7.32
CA ASN A 266 17.12 13.69 6.33
C ASN A 266 16.44 13.01 5.12
N MET A 267 15.29 13.53 4.70
CA MET A 267 14.50 12.91 3.63
C MET A 267 15.14 13.07 2.24
N GLY A 268 15.89 14.15 1.99
CA GLY A 268 16.64 14.32 0.75
C GLY A 268 17.80 13.31 0.65
N ASP A 269 18.51 13.10 1.76
CA ASP A 269 19.50 12.01 1.87
C ASP A 269 18.87 10.63 1.66
N TYR A 270 17.62 10.44 2.08
CA TYR A 270 16.90 9.18 1.89
C TYR A 270 16.60 8.95 0.40
N PHE A 271 16.23 9.99 -0.34
CA PHE A 271 16.11 9.90 -1.80
C PHE A 271 17.46 9.61 -2.47
N ALA A 272 18.53 10.27 -2.02
CA ALA A 272 19.88 10.00 -2.52
C ALA A 272 20.26 8.53 -2.27
N HIS A 273 19.96 7.99 -1.10
CA HIS A 273 20.21 6.59 -0.78
C HIS A 273 19.46 5.62 -1.71
N TRP A 274 18.19 5.90 -2.04
CA TRP A 274 17.45 5.12 -3.04
C TRP A 274 18.14 5.14 -4.42
N ILE A 275 18.63 6.30 -4.86
CA ILE A 275 19.38 6.44 -6.12
C ILE A 275 20.70 5.64 -6.06
N GLU A 276 21.43 5.71 -4.95
CA GLU A 276 22.66 4.96 -4.73
C GLU A 276 22.43 3.45 -4.73
N MET A 277 21.33 2.98 -4.14
CA MET A 277 20.95 1.57 -4.17
C MET A 277 20.71 1.09 -5.60
N GLY A 278 20.06 1.89 -6.45
CA GLY A 278 19.89 1.57 -7.87
C GLY A 278 21.19 1.36 -8.62
N LYS A 279 22.25 2.08 -8.25
CA LYS A 279 23.61 1.91 -8.80
C LYS A 279 24.29 0.63 -8.30
N LYS A 280 23.87 0.09 -7.14
CA LYS A 280 24.46 -1.08 -6.49
C LYS A 280 23.76 -2.39 -6.83
N ILE A 281 22.45 -2.36 -7.11
CA ILE A 281 21.65 -3.57 -7.38
C ILE A 281 21.85 -4.00 -8.84
N PRO A 282 22.51 -5.15 -9.13
CA PRO A 282 22.72 -5.58 -10.51
C PRO A 282 21.42 -5.86 -11.28
N ASN A 283 20.43 -6.45 -10.59
CA ASN A 283 19.15 -6.84 -11.15
C ASN A 283 18.01 -6.15 -10.36
N PRO A 284 17.79 -4.84 -10.55
CA PRO A 284 16.82 -4.10 -9.76
C PRO A 284 15.38 -4.53 -10.11
N PRO A 285 14.46 -4.59 -9.13
CA PRO A 285 13.06 -4.79 -9.41
C PRO A 285 12.51 -3.63 -10.24
N LYS A 286 11.47 -3.91 -11.04
CA LYS A 286 10.76 -2.85 -11.76
C LYS A 286 9.89 -2.05 -10.78
N ILE A 287 9.79 -0.74 -10.98
CA ILE A 287 8.99 0.15 -10.13
C ILE A 287 7.69 0.50 -10.84
N PHE A 288 6.59 0.44 -10.10
CA PHE A 288 5.24 0.77 -10.57
C PHE A 288 4.57 1.73 -9.61
N ASN A 289 3.54 2.40 -10.11
CA ASN A 289 2.60 3.16 -9.30
C ASN A 289 1.18 2.72 -9.62
N VAL A 290 0.34 2.61 -8.60
CA VAL A 290 -1.07 2.21 -8.72
C VAL A 290 -1.99 3.21 -8.03
N ASN A 291 -3.21 3.32 -8.54
CA ASN A 291 -4.28 4.08 -7.91
C ASN A 291 -5.60 3.30 -7.94
N TRP A 292 -5.97 2.71 -6.80
CA TRP A 292 -7.23 1.98 -6.62
C TRP A 292 -8.45 2.90 -6.44
N PHE A 293 -8.24 4.21 -6.31
CA PHE A 293 -9.19 5.12 -5.67
C PHE A 293 -9.72 6.20 -6.59
N ARG A 294 -9.49 6.10 -7.91
CA ARG A 294 -10.07 7.02 -8.89
C ARG A 294 -11.60 6.97 -8.81
N THR A 295 -12.23 8.13 -8.81
CA THR A 295 -13.68 8.25 -8.73
C THR A 295 -14.26 8.88 -9.99
N ASP A 296 -15.51 8.55 -10.29
CA ASP A 296 -16.30 9.28 -11.28
C ASP A 296 -16.70 10.69 -10.75
N ASP A 297 -17.44 11.44 -11.57
CA ASP A 297 -17.93 12.78 -11.20
C ASP A 297 -19.00 12.76 -10.09
N GLU A 298 -19.60 11.60 -9.81
CA GLU A 298 -20.53 11.39 -8.70
C GLU A 298 -19.80 11.00 -7.40
N GLY A 299 -18.49 10.78 -7.46
CA GLY A 299 -17.65 10.39 -6.32
C GLY A 299 -17.64 8.88 -6.03
N ASN A 300 -18.16 8.05 -6.93
CA ASN A 300 -18.10 6.60 -6.80
C ASN A 300 -16.75 6.06 -7.28
N PHE A 301 -16.19 5.04 -6.61
CA PHE A 301 -14.99 4.38 -7.11
C PHE A 301 -15.25 3.68 -8.44
N ILE A 302 -14.42 3.97 -9.43
CA ILE A 302 -14.53 3.36 -10.75
C ILE A 302 -13.99 1.92 -10.72
N TRP A 303 -12.88 1.68 -10.02
CA TRP A 303 -12.29 0.36 -9.88
C TRP A 303 -12.84 -0.39 -8.65
N PRO A 304 -13.24 -1.68 -8.77
CA PRO A 304 -13.81 -2.45 -7.66
C PRO A 304 -12.86 -2.68 -6.49
N GLY A 305 -11.55 -2.68 -6.71
CA GLY A 305 -10.55 -2.83 -5.66
C GLY A 305 -10.45 -4.24 -5.09
N PHE A 306 -9.93 -4.35 -3.86
CA PHE A 306 -9.83 -5.60 -3.09
C PHE A 306 -9.21 -6.75 -3.90
N GLY A 307 -9.91 -7.89 -4.05
CA GLY A 307 -9.44 -9.05 -4.80
C GLY A 307 -9.15 -8.74 -6.27
N ASP A 308 -9.92 -7.84 -6.88
CA ASP A 308 -9.75 -7.50 -8.29
C ASP A 308 -8.46 -6.72 -8.57
N ASN A 309 -7.82 -6.14 -7.54
CA ASN A 309 -6.46 -5.59 -7.69
C ASN A 309 -5.46 -6.64 -8.20
N MET A 310 -5.73 -7.93 -8.01
CA MET A 310 -4.92 -9.01 -8.60
C MET A 310 -4.83 -8.90 -10.13
N ARG A 311 -5.86 -8.39 -10.82
CA ARG A 311 -5.84 -8.20 -12.28
C ARG A 311 -4.74 -7.24 -12.71
N VAL A 312 -4.48 -6.21 -11.90
CA VAL A 312 -3.38 -5.27 -12.11
C VAL A 312 -2.04 -5.89 -11.70
N LEU A 313 -1.99 -6.66 -10.61
CA LEU A 313 -0.78 -7.39 -10.21
C LEU A 313 -0.33 -8.38 -11.30
N MET A 314 -1.27 -9.03 -12.00
CA MET A 314 -0.93 -9.94 -13.10
C MET A 314 -0.21 -9.21 -14.23
N TRP A 315 -0.70 -8.02 -14.64
CA TRP A 315 0.01 -7.21 -15.63
C TRP A 315 1.40 -6.78 -15.14
N ILE A 316 1.52 -6.35 -13.87
CA ILE A 316 2.81 -6.01 -13.24
C ILE A 316 3.79 -7.19 -13.34
N LEU A 317 3.35 -8.39 -12.99
CA LEU A 317 4.19 -9.60 -13.04
C LEU A 317 4.54 -9.97 -14.48
N ASP A 318 3.61 -9.87 -15.42
CA ASP A 318 3.89 -10.14 -16.84
C ASP A 318 4.89 -9.13 -17.41
N ARG A 319 4.80 -7.85 -17.04
CA ARG A 319 5.84 -6.84 -17.34
C ARG A 319 7.20 -7.21 -16.76
N CYS A 320 7.25 -7.72 -15.53
CA CYS A 320 8.47 -8.20 -14.91
C CYS A 320 9.03 -9.48 -15.55
N ALA A 321 8.19 -10.29 -16.21
CA ALA A 321 8.61 -11.48 -16.95
C ALA A 321 8.91 -11.21 -18.44
N GLY A 322 8.73 -9.98 -18.92
CA GLY A 322 8.83 -9.68 -20.36
C GLY A 322 7.71 -10.32 -21.21
N LYS A 323 6.56 -10.59 -20.60
CA LYS A 323 5.40 -11.26 -21.22
C LYS A 323 4.27 -10.30 -21.65
N ALA A 324 4.32 -9.05 -21.21
CA ALA A 324 3.36 -8.01 -21.59
C ALA A 324 4.06 -6.82 -22.23
N ASP A 325 3.42 -6.21 -23.23
CA ASP A 325 3.83 -4.94 -23.83
C ASP A 325 3.27 -3.76 -23.02
N ALA A 326 3.57 -2.52 -23.41
CA ALA A 326 3.03 -1.32 -22.78
C ALA A 326 2.99 -0.11 -23.71
N VAL A 327 2.09 0.83 -23.44
CA VAL A 327 1.99 2.12 -24.11
C VAL A 327 2.86 3.13 -23.38
N GLU A 328 3.82 3.73 -24.09
CA GLU A 328 4.63 4.83 -23.55
C GLU A 328 3.80 6.12 -23.45
N THR A 329 3.87 6.77 -22.30
CA THR A 329 3.18 8.04 -22.01
C THR A 329 4.12 8.99 -21.26
N PRO A 330 3.78 10.27 -21.08
CA PRO A 330 4.63 11.21 -20.34
C PRO A 330 4.98 10.81 -18.90
N ILE A 331 4.16 9.96 -18.26
CA ILE A 331 4.33 9.54 -16.86
C ILE A 331 4.96 8.16 -16.71
N GLY A 332 5.25 7.45 -17.79
CA GLY A 332 5.73 6.07 -17.76
C GLY A 332 5.01 5.16 -18.77
N TYR A 333 5.12 3.86 -18.55
CA TYR A 333 4.50 2.83 -19.39
C TYR A 333 3.19 2.35 -18.79
N LEU A 334 2.10 2.40 -19.55
CA LEU A 334 0.77 1.93 -19.13
C LEU A 334 0.39 0.63 -19.87
N PRO A 335 -0.44 -0.24 -19.27
CA PRO A 335 -1.04 -1.35 -20.00
C PRO A 335 -1.89 -0.83 -21.16
N LYS A 336 -2.08 -1.65 -22.19
CA LYS A 336 -3.25 -1.48 -23.06
C LYS A 336 -4.49 -1.92 -22.27
N ALA A 337 -5.65 -1.34 -22.57
CA ALA A 337 -6.86 -1.64 -21.80
C ALA A 337 -7.20 -3.15 -21.85
N GLU A 338 -6.93 -3.80 -22.98
CA GLU A 338 -7.12 -5.25 -23.18
C GLU A 338 -6.17 -6.13 -22.35
N ASP A 339 -5.05 -5.59 -21.85
CA ASP A 339 -4.13 -6.32 -21.00
C ASP A 339 -4.68 -6.48 -19.56
N ILE A 340 -5.64 -5.64 -19.16
CA ILE A 340 -6.32 -5.75 -17.89
C ILE A 340 -7.54 -6.65 -18.05
N ASN A 341 -7.42 -7.88 -17.54
CA ASN A 341 -8.52 -8.82 -17.56
C ASN A 341 -9.71 -8.30 -16.75
N ILE A 342 -10.85 -8.08 -17.40
CA ILE A 342 -12.13 -7.67 -16.79
C ILE A 342 -13.21 -8.78 -16.78
N GLU A 343 -12.83 -10.01 -17.11
CA GLU A 343 -13.76 -11.15 -17.12
C GLU A 343 -14.37 -11.37 -15.73
N GLY A 344 -15.70 -11.43 -15.68
CA GLY A 344 -16.48 -11.56 -14.44
C GLY A 344 -16.69 -10.26 -13.66
N LEU A 345 -16.21 -9.10 -14.15
CA LEU A 345 -16.52 -7.81 -13.55
C LEU A 345 -17.85 -7.26 -14.08
N HIS A 346 -18.82 -7.05 -13.20
CA HIS A 346 -20.07 -6.38 -13.55
C HIS A 346 -19.89 -4.86 -13.52
N GLY A 347 -20.31 -4.18 -14.59
CA GLY A 347 -20.25 -2.71 -14.68
C GLY A 347 -18.89 -2.13 -15.07
N ILE A 348 -17.89 -2.97 -15.37
CA ILE A 348 -16.60 -2.53 -15.90
C ILE A 348 -16.51 -2.95 -17.37
N SER A 349 -16.53 -1.98 -18.28
CA SER A 349 -16.29 -2.20 -19.70
C SER A 349 -14.83 -1.93 -20.06
N LEU A 350 -14.42 -2.30 -21.28
CA LEU A 350 -13.11 -1.92 -21.81
C LEU A 350 -12.93 -0.39 -21.82
N SER A 351 -13.96 0.38 -22.18
CA SER A 351 -13.93 1.84 -22.13
C SER A 351 -13.77 2.40 -20.72
N THR A 352 -14.31 1.72 -19.69
CA THR A 352 -14.04 2.08 -18.28
C THR A 352 -12.56 1.89 -17.96
N VAL A 353 -11.93 0.82 -18.46
CA VAL A 353 -10.50 0.58 -18.26
C VAL A 353 -9.66 1.61 -19.02
N GLU A 354 -10.03 1.97 -20.25
CA GLU A 354 -9.39 3.04 -21.02
C GLU A 354 -9.43 4.37 -20.25
N ASP A 355 -10.58 4.72 -19.64
CA ASP A 355 -10.66 5.91 -18.78
C ASP A 355 -9.77 5.77 -17.54
N LEU A 356 -9.80 4.63 -16.84
CA LEU A 356 -8.93 4.36 -15.69
C LEU A 356 -7.44 4.48 -16.02
N LEU A 357 -7.05 4.21 -17.27
CA LEU A 357 -5.69 4.29 -17.80
C LEU A 357 -5.39 5.60 -18.54
N SER A 358 -6.33 6.55 -18.57
CA SER A 358 -6.11 7.84 -19.23
C SER A 358 -5.11 8.71 -18.48
N VAL A 359 -4.33 9.49 -19.25
CA VAL A 359 -3.37 10.48 -18.74
C VAL A 359 -3.82 11.88 -19.16
N ASP A 360 -4.42 12.61 -18.23
CA ASP A 360 -4.80 14.00 -18.45
C ASP A 360 -3.59 14.93 -18.23
N LYS A 361 -3.01 15.40 -19.34
CA LYS A 361 -1.84 16.30 -19.29
C LYS A 361 -2.11 17.60 -18.53
N SER A 362 -3.35 18.10 -18.52
CA SER A 362 -3.68 19.35 -17.82
C SER A 362 -3.64 19.15 -16.30
N LEU A 363 -4.23 18.06 -15.79
CA LEU A 363 -4.17 17.71 -14.37
C LEU A 363 -2.73 17.41 -13.92
N TRP A 364 -1.92 16.78 -14.77
CA TRP A 364 -0.51 16.54 -14.45
C TRP A 364 0.34 17.83 -14.47
N LYS A 365 0.02 18.82 -15.31
CA LYS A 365 0.66 20.15 -15.26
C LYS A 365 0.29 20.91 -13.99
N GLU A 366 -0.93 20.75 -13.49
CA GLU A 366 -1.29 21.27 -12.16
C GLU A 366 -0.54 20.54 -11.04
N GLU A 367 -0.39 19.22 -11.16
CA GLU A 367 0.35 18.38 -10.21
C GLU A 367 1.82 18.83 -10.05
N ILE A 368 2.47 19.23 -11.15
CA ILE A 368 3.86 19.74 -11.15
C ILE A 368 4.04 20.86 -10.14
N LYS A 369 3.11 21.82 -10.05
CA LYS A 369 3.22 22.95 -9.11
C LYS A 369 3.30 22.45 -7.67
N GLY A 370 2.50 21.44 -7.33
CA GLY A 370 2.53 20.81 -6.00
C GLY A 370 3.77 19.94 -5.76
N ILE A 371 4.43 19.46 -6.82
CA ILE A 371 5.73 18.78 -6.72
C ILE A 371 6.83 19.81 -6.48
N GLU A 372 6.85 20.91 -7.24
CA GLU A 372 7.81 22.01 -7.08
C GLU A 372 7.73 22.62 -5.68
N GLU A 373 6.51 22.92 -5.19
CA GLU A 373 6.31 23.41 -3.83
C GLU A 373 6.85 22.41 -2.79
N PHE A 374 6.61 21.12 -2.99
CA PHE A 374 7.13 20.09 -2.09
C PHE A 374 8.66 20.01 -2.12
N TYR A 375 9.26 20.02 -3.31
CA TYR A 375 10.70 19.95 -3.50
C TYR A 375 11.43 21.21 -3.01
N SER A 376 10.81 22.39 -3.06
CA SER A 376 11.38 23.62 -2.50
C SER A 376 11.69 23.52 -1.00
N LYS A 377 11.03 22.61 -0.28
CA LYS A 377 11.27 22.37 1.16
C LYS A 377 12.66 21.81 1.43
N PHE A 378 13.29 21.19 0.44
CA PHE A 378 14.63 20.60 0.53
C PHE A 378 15.74 21.60 0.17
N ASP A 379 15.40 22.75 -0.43
CA ASP A 379 16.36 23.80 -0.81
C ASP A 379 17.06 24.39 0.41
N LYS A 380 16.34 24.50 1.54
CA LYS A 380 16.88 25.01 2.81
C LYS A 380 18.14 24.27 3.25
N ASP A 381 18.12 22.95 3.09
CA ASP A 381 19.22 22.08 3.50
C ASP A 381 20.09 21.65 2.30
N GLN A 382 19.74 22.06 1.07
CA GLN A 382 20.38 21.66 -0.19
C GLN A 382 20.48 20.14 -0.37
N THR A 383 19.42 19.42 0.02
CA THR A 383 19.42 17.95 0.09
C THR A 383 18.62 17.26 -1.03
N LEU A 384 17.96 18.01 -1.92
CA LEU A 384 17.29 17.41 -3.06
C LEU A 384 18.32 16.82 -4.04
N PRO A 385 18.27 15.51 -4.37
CA PRO A 385 19.18 14.94 -5.36
C PRO A 385 18.99 15.58 -6.73
N ALA A 386 20.11 15.84 -7.42
CA ALA A 386 20.09 16.44 -8.76
C ALA A 386 19.31 15.58 -9.76
N GLU A 387 19.38 14.25 -9.63
CA GLU A 387 18.60 13.30 -10.42
C GLU A 387 17.09 13.57 -10.30
N LEU A 388 16.56 13.86 -9.10
CA LEU A 388 15.13 14.14 -8.92
C LEU A 388 14.70 15.51 -9.45
N ALA A 389 15.59 16.50 -9.33
CA ALA A 389 15.35 17.81 -9.93
C ALA A 389 15.34 17.72 -11.47
N GLN A 390 16.18 16.86 -12.04
CA GLN A 390 16.20 16.60 -13.48
C GLN A 390 14.96 15.83 -13.94
N GLU A 391 14.56 14.78 -13.21
CA GLU A 391 13.32 14.03 -13.51
C GLU A 391 12.08 14.92 -13.51
N LEU A 392 11.99 15.91 -12.61
CA LEU A 392 10.90 16.89 -12.63
C LEU A 392 10.89 17.75 -13.90
N LYS A 393 12.06 18.20 -14.35
CA LYS A 393 12.19 18.98 -15.60
C LYS A 393 11.83 18.14 -16.82
N ASP A 394 12.33 16.92 -16.88
CA ASP A 394 12.07 16.00 -17.98
C ASP A 394 10.59 15.61 -18.00
N PHE A 395 9.98 15.44 -16.82
CA PHE A 395 8.56 15.18 -16.71
C PHE A 395 7.71 16.35 -17.24
N ALA A 396 8.06 17.59 -16.89
CA ALA A 396 7.41 18.78 -17.45
C ALA A 396 7.53 18.82 -18.99
N ALA A 397 8.74 18.58 -19.52
CA ALA A 397 8.97 18.56 -20.96
C ALA A 397 8.16 17.47 -21.68
N ARG A 398 8.05 16.26 -21.09
CA ARG A 398 7.23 15.17 -21.64
C ARG A 398 5.74 15.50 -21.69
N LEU A 399 5.23 16.34 -20.79
CA LEU A 399 3.83 16.79 -20.81
C LEU A 399 3.56 17.89 -21.84
N ASP A 400 4.59 18.59 -22.30
CA ASP A 400 4.50 19.64 -23.31
C ASP A 400 4.68 19.13 -24.75
N ALA A 401 5.42 18.03 -24.92
CA ALA A 401 5.48 17.25 -26.17
C ALA A 401 4.14 16.54 -26.44
#